data_AF-A0A534TV30-F1
#
_entry.id   AF-A0A534TV30-F1
#
_cell.length_a   1.000
_cell.length_b   1.000
_cell.length_c   1.000
_cell.angle_alpha   90.00
_cell.angle_beta   90.00
_cell.angle_gamma   90.00
#
_symmetry.space_group_name_H-M   'P 1'
#
loop_
_entity.id
_entity.type
_entity.pdbx_description
1 polymer ?
#
loop_
_entity_poly.entity_id
_entity_poly.type
_entity_poly.pdbx_seq_one_letter_code
_entity_poly.pdbx_strand_id
1 'polypeptide(L)' 'MSDYRQSYSADVNGSVADCFAVLTEFEAYPEWSGPIKKCLVLERHPDRLARTVAFELDMLGL' A
#
# COMPACT_ATOMS: atom_id res chain seq x y z
N MET A 1 -17.45 -21.40 -3.49
CA MET A 1 -16.42 -20.45 -3.00
C MET A 1 -17.14 -19.15 -2.69
N SER A 2 -17.02 -18.64 -1.46
CA SER A 2 -17.62 -17.36 -1.06
C SER A 2 -16.78 -16.23 -1.61
N ASP A 3 -17.36 -15.33 -2.38
CA ASP A 3 -16.69 -14.11 -2.85
C ASP A 3 -16.75 -13.08 -1.71
N TYR A 4 -15.67 -12.97 -0.93
CA TYR A 4 -15.60 -12.01 0.17
C TYR A 4 -15.09 -10.67 -0.36
N ARG A 5 -15.94 -9.63 -0.29
CA ARG A 5 -15.62 -8.28 -0.73
C ARG A 5 -16.00 -7.28 0.36
N GLN A 6 -15.03 -6.50 0.82
CA GLN A 6 -15.24 -5.39 1.76
C GLN A 6 -14.79 -4.07 1.10
N SER A 7 -15.48 -2.98 1.42
CA SER A 7 -15.11 -1.63 0.99
C SER A 7 -15.19 -0.69 2.19
N TYR A 8 -14.21 0.22 2.29
CA TYR A 8 -14.15 1.28 3.28
C TYR A 8 -13.77 2.58 2.57
N SER A 9 -14.19 3.70 3.15
CA SER A 9 -13.86 5.04 2.66
C SER A 9 -13.63 5.96 3.85
N ALA A 10 -12.67 6.87 3.71
CA ALA A 10 -12.36 7.90 4.68
C ALA A 10 -12.05 9.19 3.95
N ASP A 11 -12.43 10.32 4.56
CA ASP A 11 -12.02 11.64 4.10
C ASP A 11 -10.58 11.89 4.53
N VAL A 12 -9.73 12.21 3.55
CA VAL A 12 -8.33 12.57 3.79
C VAL A 12 -8.15 14.04 3.46
N ASN A 13 -7.58 14.80 4.40
CA ASN A 13 -7.23 16.19 4.17
C ASN A 13 -5.95 16.30 3.33
N GLY A 14 -6.08 16.04 2.03
CA GLY A 14 -4.99 16.10 1.07
C GLY A 14 -5.53 16.20 -0.35
N SER A 15 -4.70 16.63 -1.29
CA SER A 15 -5.10 16.60 -2.70
C SER A 15 -5.14 15.15 -3.20
N VAL A 16 -5.88 14.91 -4.29
CA VAL A 16 -5.90 13.59 -4.95
C VAL A 16 -4.50 13.16 -5.39
N ALA A 17 -3.68 14.12 -5.85
CA ALA A 17 -2.31 13.85 -6.29
C ALA A 17 -1.42 13.41 -5.11
N ASP A 18 -1.54 14.06 -3.96
CA ASP A 18 -0.76 13.72 -2.77
C ASP A 18 -1.18 12.35 -2.22
N CYS A 19 -2.49 12.08 -2.17
CA CYS A 19 -2.99 10.77 -1.75
C CYS A 19 -2.49 9.66 -2.68
N PHE A 20 -2.55 9.88 -3.99
CA PHE A 20 -2.05 8.92 -4.98
C PHE A 20 -0.55 8.70 -4.86
N ALA A 21 0.24 9.76 -4.66
CA ALA A 21 1.68 9.66 -4.46
C ALA A 21 2.01 8.79 -3.23
N VAL A 22 1.40 9.07 -2.08
CA VAL A 22 1.59 8.28 -0.85
C VAL A 22 1.16 6.82 -1.05
N LEU A 23 0.02 6.57 -1.69
CA LEU A 23 -0.50 5.21 -1.92
C LEU A 23 0.33 4.40 -2.93
N THR A 24 1.11 5.05 -3.78
CA THR A 24 1.95 4.37 -4.79
C THR A 24 3.42 4.31 -4.40
N GLU A 25 3.83 5.01 -3.34
CA GLU A 25 5.16 4.97 -2.75
C GLU A 25 5.30 3.78 -1.79
N PHE A 26 5.16 2.57 -2.33
CA PHE A 26 5.16 1.31 -1.58
C PHE A 26 6.35 1.17 -0.62
N GLU A 27 7.55 1.58 -1.02
CA GLU A 27 8.77 1.42 -0.22
C GLU A 27 8.77 2.29 1.05
N ALA A 28 7.96 3.35 1.11
CA ALA A 28 7.77 4.17 2.29
C ALA A 28 6.72 3.63 3.27
N TYR A 29 5.98 2.57 2.92
CA TYR A 29 4.91 2.02 3.76
C TYR A 29 5.35 1.66 5.19
N PRO A 30 6.56 1.09 5.43
CA PRO A 30 7.02 0.80 6.79
C PRO A 30 7.14 2.02 7.71
N GLU A 31 7.17 3.24 7.16
CA GLU A 31 7.29 4.47 7.95
C GLU A 31 5.97 4.88 8.62
N TRP A 32 4.83 4.44 8.08
CA TRP A 32 3.51 4.92 8.52
C TRP A 32 2.42 3.85 8.63
N SER A 33 2.56 2.71 7.94
CA SER A 33 1.60 1.61 8.00
C SER A 33 2.03 0.56 9.03
N GLY A 34 1.45 0.62 10.23
CA GLY A 34 1.81 -0.25 11.37
C GLY A 34 1.96 -1.75 11.08
N PRO A 35 1.10 -2.40 10.28
CA PRO A 35 1.22 -3.83 9.97
C PRO A 35 2.39 -4.21 9.03
N ILE A 36 3.04 -3.25 8.38
CA ILE A 36 3.99 -3.50 7.29
C ILE A 36 5.41 -3.26 7.80
N LYS A 37 6.22 -4.31 7.89
CA LYS A 37 7.61 -4.24 8.37
C LYS A 37 8.60 -3.95 7.25
N LYS A 38 8.31 -4.48 6.06
CA LYS A 38 9.15 -4.29 4.88
C LYS A 38 8.28 -4.23 3.65
N CYS A 39 8.66 -3.38 2.71
CA CYS A 39 8.05 -3.31 1.40
C CYS A 39 9.13 -3.11 0.35
N LEU A 40 9.09 -3.92 -0.71
CA LEU A 40 10.05 -3.88 -1.81
C LEU A 40 9.31 -3.90 -3.14
N VAL A 41 9.62 -2.95 -4.03
CA VAL A 41 9.12 -3.00 -5.41
C VAL A 41 10.02 -3.92 -6.22
N LEU A 42 9.49 -5.06 -6.65
CA LEU A 42 10.23 -6.07 -7.42
C LEU A 42 10.25 -5.74 -8.91
N GLU A 43 9.14 -5.18 -9.42
CA GLU A 43 9.00 -4.82 -10.82
C GLU A 43 8.25 -3.50 -10.97
N ARG A 44 8.60 -2.73 -12.00
CA ARG A 44 7.91 -1.48 -12.37
C ARG A 44 7.40 -1.55 -13.80
N HIS A 45 6.29 -0.87 -14.04
CA HIS A 45 5.81 -0.56 -15.38
C HIS A 45 6.71 0.49 -16.06
N PRO A 46 6.59 0.69 -17.39
CA PRO A 46 7.33 1.75 -18.10
C PRO A 46 7.05 3.16 -17.58
N ASP A 47 5.88 3.40 -17.00
CA ASP A 47 5.50 4.66 -16.34
C ASP A 47 6.04 4.79 -14.90
N ARG A 48 6.85 3.82 -14.46
CA ARG A 48 7.48 3.68 -13.14
C ARG A 48 6.57 3.29 -11.98
N LEU A 49 5.27 3.13 -12.20
CA LEU A 49 4.39 2.59 -11.17
C LEU A 49 4.80 1.16 -10.84
N ALA A 50 4.67 0.78 -9.57
CA ALA A 50 4.98 -0.57 -9.14
C ALA A 50 4.02 -1.55 -9.81
N ARG A 51 4.58 -2.60 -10.39
CA ARG A 51 3.83 -3.70 -11.00
C ARG A 51 3.70 -4.87 -10.04
N THR A 52 4.80 -5.20 -9.37
CA THR A 52 4.89 -6.31 -8.43
C THR A 52 5.58 -5.83 -7.17
N VAL A 53 4.96 -6.04 -6.02
CA VAL A 53 5.43 -5.57 -4.72
C VAL A 53 5.46 -6.73 -3.73
N ALA A 54 6.59 -6.90 -3.03
CA ALA A 54 6.71 -7.84 -1.93
C ALA A 54 6.50 -7.11 -0.60
N PHE A 55 5.60 -7.65 0.23
CA PHE A 55 5.33 -7.16 1.58
C PHE A 55 5.79 -8.19 2.61
N GLU A 56 6.40 -7.69 3.68
CA GLU A 56 6.58 -8.42 4.94
C GLU A 56 5.60 -7.82 5.95
N LEU A 57 4.66 -8.64 6.41
CA LEU A 57 3.61 -8.23 7.33
C LEU A 57 3.88 -8.81 8.71
N ASP A 58 3.64 -8.01 9.74
CA ASP A 58 3.57 -8.47 11.11
C ASP A 58 2.10 -8.56 11.53
N MET A 59 1.52 -9.76 11.36
CA MET A 59 0.13 -10.05 11.71
C MET A 59 -0.01 -10.72 13.10
N LEU A 60 0.89 -10.45 14.04
CA LEU A 60 0.75 -10.89 15.43
C LEU A 60 0.42 -9.69 16.33
N GLY A 61 -0.87 -9.34 16.33
CA GLY A 61 -1.43 -8.28 17.17
C GLY A 61 -2.92 -8.48 17.48
N LEU A 62 -3.37 -9.74 17.58
CA LEU A 62 -4.61 -10.12 18.28
C LEU A 62 -4.25 -10.65 19.67
#